data_AF-A0A3C1GKT9-F1
#
_entry.id   AF-A0A3C1GKT9-F1
#
_cell.length_a   1.000
_cell.length_b   1.000
_cell.length_c   1.000
_cell.angle_alpha   90.00
_cell.angle_beta   90.00
_cell.angle_gamma   90.00
#
_symmetry.space_group_name_H-M   'P 1'
#
loop_
_entity.id
_entity.type
_entity.pdbx_description
1 polymer ?
#
loop_
_entity_poly.entity_id
_entity_poly.type
_entity_poly.pdbx_seq_one_letter_code
_entity_poly.pdbx_strand_id
1 'polypeptide(L)'
;MGALTDRDFRFQVRVWYLDRAKSVCPGCARGCNIEIHTSQRRPHHNRGRRVARIKPRFNAGVNQWWICDAGRYGFPWIDDESRLTTPMMSVSGRSTGTTWDEVVVAAARALRGHRPEEIGVIASPQMANEDLFVLRRLLDHLRVLQRDTRVLPREPGDEDDFLLRADKNPNTRGAELVGLVPVSGGLDARGILAAAVQKRIKLLWVFQHDLLASAWPESEVHAALAGAECVIFQGTNASGTSARAHLVLPSAAYAEYDGTFTSFEGRVQRFRAALPPLGEALPGWEILARVGRALEADDPVFRAERAEHAFNGLAAAVPAFAGLSYRALGDTGLMVRS
;
A
#
# COMPACT_ATOMS: atom_id res chain seq x y z
N MET A 1 -31.44 -12.49 -17.11
CA MET A 1 -32.48 -12.64 -16.06
C MET A 1 -31.96 -12.10 -14.74
N GLY A 2 -32.84 -11.59 -13.86
CA GLY A 2 -32.47 -11.01 -12.55
C GLY A 2 -32.74 -11.93 -11.36
N ALA A 3 -32.71 -13.26 -11.55
CA ALA A 3 -33.04 -14.23 -10.50
C ALA A 3 -31.99 -14.25 -9.37
N LEU A 4 -30.70 -14.20 -9.74
CA LEU A 4 -29.59 -14.05 -8.80
C LEU A 4 -29.01 -12.64 -8.93
N THR A 5 -29.14 -11.86 -7.86
CA THR A 5 -28.67 -10.48 -7.82
C THR A 5 -27.83 -10.25 -6.58
N ASP A 6 -26.81 -9.41 -6.72
CA ASP A 6 -25.93 -9.01 -5.63
C ASP A 6 -26.72 -8.15 -4.63
N ARG A 7 -26.85 -8.62 -3.39
CA ARG A 7 -27.59 -7.95 -2.31
C ARG A 7 -27.08 -6.54 -2.06
N ASP A 8 -25.78 -6.34 -2.09
CA ASP A 8 -25.12 -5.10 -1.68
C ASP A 8 -25.15 -4.04 -2.79
N PHE A 9 -25.43 -4.47 -4.03
CA PHE A 9 -25.59 -3.61 -5.20
C PHE A 9 -27.07 -3.43 -5.62
N ARG A 10 -27.94 -4.40 -5.33
CA ARG A 10 -29.34 -4.38 -5.74
C ARG A 10 -30.01 -3.10 -5.26
N PHE A 11 -30.63 -2.39 -6.21
CA PHE A 11 -31.32 -1.12 -6.01
C PHE A 11 -30.47 0.06 -5.52
N GLN A 12 -29.14 -0.07 -5.46
CA GLN A 12 -28.26 1.03 -5.05
C GLN A 12 -28.03 2.04 -6.17
N VAL A 13 -27.76 1.57 -7.39
CA VAL A 13 -27.52 2.40 -8.59
C VAL A 13 -27.74 1.57 -9.85
N ARG A 14 -28.14 2.21 -10.95
CA ARG A 14 -28.32 1.53 -12.25
C ARG A 14 -26.99 1.37 -12.98
N VAL A 15 -26.82 0.25 -13.67
CA VAL A 15 -25.55 -0.14 -14.30
C VAL A 15 -25.08 0.79 -15.42
N TRP A 16 -25.99 1.50 -16.08
CA TRP A 16 -25.68 2.49 -17.12
C TRP A 16 -25.24 3.86 -16.58
N TYR A 17 -25.30 4.07 -15.26
CA TYR A 17 -24.75 5.26 -14.60
C TYR A 17 -23.33 5.05 -14.06
N LEU A 18 -22.79 3.84 -14.18
CA LEU A 18 -21.49 3.50 -13.60
C LEU A 18 -20.35 3.77 -14.58
N ASP A 19 -19.36 4.51 -14.11
CA ASP A 19 -18.04 4.54 -14.72
C ASP A 19 -17.28 3.25 -14.36
N ARG A 20 -16.31 2.84 -15.19
CA ARG A 20 -15.58 1.57 -15.03
C ARG A 20 -14.09 1.78 -15.23
N ALA A 21 -13.29 1.17 -14.37
CA ALA A 21 -11.83 1.14 -14.52
C ALA A 21 -11.31 -0.29 -14.36
N LYS A 22 -10.38 -0.67 -15.25
CA LYS A 22 -9.67 -1.96 -15.19
C LYS A 22 -8.66 -1.93 -14.05
N SER A 23 -8.72 -2.91 -13.16
CA SER A 23 -7.87 -2.97 -11.98
C SER A 23 -7.44 -4.41 -11.66
N VAL A 24 -6.71 -4.57 -10.55
CA VAL A 24 -6.22 -5.84 -10.00
C VAL A 24 -6.71 -5.93 -8.56
N CYS A 25 -7.19 -7.11 -8.16
CA CYS A 25 -7.69 -7.33 -6.81
C CYS A 25 -6.54 -7.27 -5.79
N PRO A 26 -6.65 -6.46 -4.73
CA PRO A 26 -5.62 -6.38 -3.68
C PRO A 26 -5.77 -7.47 -2.60
N GLY A 27 -6.78 -8.35 -2.68
CA GLY A 27 -7.18 -9.18 -1.53
C GLY A 27 -6.27 -10.39 -1.22
N CYS A 28 -5.43 -10.82 -2.16
CA CYS A 28 -4.43 -11.87 -1.95
C CYS A 28 -3.41 -11.88 -3.10
N ALA A 29 -2.38 -12.72 -2.98
CA ALA A 29 -1.27 -12.78 -3.92
C ALA A 29 -1.63 -13.30 -5.32
N ARG A 30 -2.86 -13.80 -5.54
CA ARG A 30 -3.32 -14.32 -6.85
C ARG A 30 -3.28 -13.26 -7.95
N GLY A 31 -3.63 -12.01 -7.63
CA GLY A 31 -3.67 -10.92 -8.61
C GLY A 31 -4.83 -11.01 -9.62
N CYS A 32 -6.02 -11.45 -9.18
CA CYS A 32 -7.20 -11.56 -10.04
C CYS A 32 -7.51 -10.23 -10.76
N ASN A 33 -7.85 -10.31 -12.05
CA ASN A 33 -8.17 -9.14 -12.87
C ASN A 33 -9.62 -8.74 -12.60
N ILE A 34 -9.83 -7.46 -12.31
CA ILE A 34 -11.14 -6.92 -11.94
C ILE A 34 -11.48 -5.64 -12.70
N GLU A 35 -12.74 -5.27 -12.66
CA GLU A 35 -13.24 -3.94 -12.98
C GLU A 35 -13.88 -3.33 -11.73
N ILE A 36 -13.45 -2.11 -11.40
CA ILE A 36 -14.07 -1.31 -10.34
C ILE A 36 -15.15 -0.47 -11.01
N HIS A 37 -16.38 -0.62 -10.53
CA HIS A 37 -17.50 0.18 -11.00
C HIS A 37 -17.79 1.28 -9.99
N THR A 38 -17.79 2.54 -10.43
CA THR A 38 -17.91 3.71 -9.56
C THR A 38 -19.14 4.55 -9.90
N SER A 39 -19.67 5.26 -8.91
CA SER A 39 -20.86 6.11 -9.03
C SER A 39 -20.55 7.57 -8.74
N GLN A 40 -19.55 8.13 -9.43
CA GLN A 40 -19.08 9.50 -9.15
C GLN A 40 -20.09 10.58 -9.54
N ARG A 41 -20.76 10.41 -10.68
CA ARG A 41 -21.67 11.44 -11.26
C ARG A 41 -23.01 11.56 -10.53
N ARG A 42 -23.31 10.62 -9.62
CA ARG A 42 -24.57 10.55 -8.87
C ARG A 42 -24.29 10.13 -7.42
N PRO A 43 -23.69 11.02 -6.61
CA PRO A 43 -23.24 10.68 -5.26
C PRO A 43 -24.40 10.38 -4.28
N HIS A 44 -25.61 10.85 -4.57
CA HIS A 44 -26.81 10.52 -3.79
C HIS A 44 -27.31 9.08 -4.03
N HIS A 45 -26.83 8.41 -5.08
CA HIS A 45 -27.04 6.97 -5.26
C HIS A 45 -25.99 6.18 -4.47
N ASN A 46 -26.20 4.87 -4.33
CA ASN A 46 -25.26 3.98 -3.64
C ASN A 46 -24.92 4.38 -2.18
N ARG A 47 -25.86 5.06 -1.51
CA ARG A 47 -25.72 5.50 -0.11
C ARG A 47 -24.44 6.33 0.13
N GLY A 48 -24.04 7.15 -0.84
CA GLY A 48 -22.84 8.00 -0.73
C GLY A 48 -21.51 7.29 -1.02
N ARG A 49 -21.47 5.96 -1.13
CA ARG A 49 -20.23 5.23 -1.45
C ARG A 49 -19.82 5.51 -2.90
N ARG A 50 -18.53 5.76 -3.12
CA ARG A 50 -17.93 6.03 -4.43
C ARG A 50 -17.78 4.75 -5.25
N VAL A 51 -17.41 3.64 -4.60
CA VAL A 51 -17.36 2.31 -5.24
C VAL A 51 -18.71 1.61 -5.11
N ALA A 52 -19.28 1.20 -6.25
CA ALA A 52 -20.58 0.54 -6.29
C ALA A 52 -20.47 -0.99 -6.24
N ARG A 53 -19.50 -1.56 -6.97
CA ARG A 53 -19.24 -3.01 -6.99
C ARG A 53 -17.92 -3.33 -7.68
N ILE A 54 -17.43 -4.54 -7.45
CA ILE A 54 -16.31 -5.15 -8.19
C ILE A 54 -16.81 -6.30 -9.07
N LYS A 55 -16.36 -6.33 -10.32
CA LYS A 55 -16.65 -7.41 -11.28
C LYS A 55 -15.35 -8.06 -11.76
N PRO A 56 -15.37 -9.38 -12.05
CA PRO A 56 -14.21 -10.03 -12.66
C PRO A 56 -14.01 -9.50 -14.08
N ARG A 57 -12.75 -9.46 -14.51
CA ARG A 57 -12.32 -9.22 -15.88
C ARG A 57 -11.53 -10.42 -16.39
N PHE A 58 -11.70 -10.75 -17.66
CA PHE A 58 -10.99 -11.89 -18.25
C PHE A 58 -9.47 -11.74 -18.21
N ASN A 59 -8.82 -12.76 -17.66
CA ASN A 59 -7.40 -13.01 -17.85
C ASN A 59 -7.15 -14.53 -17.88
N ALA A 60 -6.81 -15.07 -19.04
CA ALA A 60 -6.64 -16.51 -19.25
C ALA A 60 -5.54 -17.12 -18.36
N GLY A 61 -4.51 -16.33 -18.01
CA GLY A 61 -3.37 -16.78 -17.21
C GLY A 61 -3.49 -16.48 -15.73
N VAL A 62 -4.66 -16.04 -15.23
CA VAL A 62 -4.86 -15.74 -13.80
C VAL A 62 -6.19 -16.28 -13.29
N ASN A 63 -7.30 -15.62 -13.65
CA ASN A 63 -8.60 -15.86 -12.99
C ASN A 63 -9.72 -16.19 -13.98
N GLN A 64 -9.43 -16.23 -15.28
CA GLN A 64 -10.43 -16.35 -16.34
C GLN A 64 -11.57 -15.35 -16.08
N TRP A 65 -12.81 -15.79 -15.85
CA TRP A 65 -13.95 -14.92 -15.55
C TRP A 65 -14.36 -14.89 -14.08
N TRP A 66 -13.52 -15.41 -13.18
CA TRP A 66 -13.87 -15.66 -11.78
C TRP A 66 -13.11 -14.76 -10.82
N ILE A 67 -13.70 -14.52 -9.65
CA ILE A 67 -13.07 -13.94 -8.46
C ILE A 67 -13.75 -14.54 -7.23
N CYS A 68 -13.01 -14.69 -6.14
CA CYS A 68 -13.54 -15.12 -4.86
C CYS A 68 -14.44 -14.05 -4.22
N ASP A 69 -15.19 -14.43 -3.20
CA ASP A 69 -16.10 -13.52 -2.50
C ASP A 69 -15.35 -12.41 -1.75
N ALA A 70 -14.19 -12.71 -1.16
CA ALA A 70 -13.33 -11.69 -0.55
C ALA A 70 -12.92 -10.61 -1.57
N GLY A 71 -12.54 -11.00 -2.79
CA GLY A 71 -12.20 -10.04 -3.85
C GLY A 71 -13.42 -9.30 -4.42
N ARG A 72 -14.60 -9.91 -4.37
CA ARG A 72 -15.87 -9.33 -4.86
C ARG A 72 -16.47 -8.32 -3.88
N TYR A 73 -16.40 -8.61 -2.59
CA TYR A 73 -17.12 -7.90 -1.53
C TYR A 73 -16.20 -7.17 -0.55
N GLY A 74 -14.88 -7.39 -0.58
CA GLY A 74 -13.90 -6.79 0.33
C GLY A 74 -13.45 -5.37 -0.02
N PHE A 75 -14.29 -4.56 -0.67
CA PHE A 75 -14.00 -3.17 -1.04
C PHE A 75 -14.60 -2.06 -0.14
N PRO A 76 -15.54 -2.30 0.79
CA PRO A 76 -16.13 -1.24 1.62
C PRO A 76 -15.12 -0.36 2.36
N TRP A 77 -13.96 -0.90 2.75
CA TRP A 77 -12.90 -0.15 3.44
C TRP A 77 -12.39 1.09 2.68
N ILE A 78 -12.57 1.12 1.34
CA ILE A 78 -12.18 2.25 0.49
C ILE A 78 -13.01 3.51 0.82
N ASP A 79 -14.25 3.36 1.24
CA ASP A 79 -15.15 4.46 1.59
C ASP A 79 -15.59 4.39 3.06
N ASP A 80 -14.82 3.69 3.89
CA ASP A 80 -15.10 3.53 5.32
C ASP A 80 -14.78 4.80 6.11
N GLU A 81 -15.48 5.00 7.23
CA GLU A 81 -15.31 6.18 8.09
C GLU A 81 -13.91 6.28 8.71
N SER A 82 -13.19 5.15 8.81
CA SER A 82 -11.80 5.12 9.26
C SER A 82 -10.80 5.67 8.24
N ARG A 83 -11.21 6.01 7.01
CA ARG A 83 -10.27 6.53 6.00
C ARG A 83 -9.51 7.75 6.51
N LEU A 84 -8.19 7.70 6.39
CA LEU A 84 -7.32 8.83 6.69
C LEU A 84 -7.36 9.79 5.49
N THR A 85 -7.85 11.00 5.71
CA THR A 85 -8.08 11.99 4.64
C THR A 85 -7.21 13.24 4.76
N THR A 86 -6.65 13.51 5.92
CA THR A 86 -5.82 14.70 6.16
C THR A 86 -4.56 14.28 6.91
N PRO A 87 -3.37 14.82 6.58
CA PRO A 87 -2.17 14.53 7.34
C PRO A 87 -2.32 14.97 8.80
N MET A 88 -1.72 14.22 9.72
CA MET A 88 -1.79 14.55 11.15
C MET A 88 -0.41 14.54 11.79
N MET A 89 -0.22 15.41 12.78
CA MET A 89 0.91 15.37 13.70
C MET A 89 0.41 15.32 15.13
N SER A 90 1.07 14.53 15.97
CA SER A 90 0.85 14.51 17.40
C SER A 90 1.87 15.38 18.13
N VAL A 91 1.40 16.42 18.81
CA VAL A 91 2.21 17.28 19.69
C VAL A 91 1.70 17.12 21.11
N SER A 92 2.57 16.74 22.04
CA SER A 92 2.22 16.53 23.46
C SER A 92 1.03 15.58 23.68
N GLY A 93 0.96 14.51 22.87
CA GLY A 93 -0.11 13.49 22.95
C GLY A 93 -1.46 13.90 22.33
N ARG A 94 -1.56 15.07 21.69
CA ARG A 94 -2.74 15.48 20.94
C ARG A 94 -2.46 15.46 19.44
N SER A 95 -3.20 14.61 18.72
CA SER A 95 -3.16 14.57 17.25
C SER A 95 -4.01 15.71 16.68
N THR A 96 -3.43 16.51 15.80
CA THR A 96 -4.11 17.59 15.09
C THR A 96 -3.85 17.47 13.59
N GLY A 97 -4.86 17.81 12.78
CA GLY A 97 -4.68 17.96 11.34
C GLY A 97 -3.62 19.00 11.00
N THR A 98 -2.83 18.75 9.95
CA THR A 98 -1.73 19.59 9.48
C THR A 98 -1.72 19.61 7.95
N THR A 99 -0.86 20.44 7.37
CA THR A 99 -0.64 20.48 5.92
C THR A 99 0.39 19.44 5.47
N TRP A 100 0.38 19.12 4.17
CA TRP A 100 1.41 18.27 3.57
C TRP A 100 2.82 18.84 3.70
N ASP A 101 2.99 20.15 3.57
CA ASP A 101 4.32 20.77 3.65
C ASP A 101 4.91 20.64 5.06
N GLU A 102 4.09 20.87 6.09
CA GLU A 102 4.50 20.72 7.48
C GLU A 102 4.84 19.26 7.84
N VAL A 103 3.97 18.31 7.48
CA VAL A 103 4.18 16.89 7.82
C VAL A 103 5.38 16.30 7.09
N VAL A 104 5.61 16.70 5.83
CA VAL A 104 6.76 16.23 5.03
C VAL A 104 8.05 16.78 5.60
N VAL A 105 8.09 18.07 5.98
CA VAL A 105 9.25 18.67 6.65
C VAL A 105 9.49 17.99 8.00
N ALA A 106 8.44 17.67 8.76
CA ALA A 106 8.57 16.96 10.02
C ALA A 106 9.13 15.54 9.83
N ALA A 107 8.62 14.78 8.84
CA ALA A 107 9.11 13.45 8.52
C ALA A 107 10.58 13.48 8.06
N ALA A 108 10.93 14.39 7.15
CA ALA A 108 12.32 14.57 6.69
C ALA A 108 13.25 14.98 7.83
N ARG A 109 12.82 15.88 8.72
CA ARG A 109 13.59 16.27 9.92
C ARG A 109 13.79 15.09 10.85
N ALA A 110 12.76 14.28 11.09
CA ALA A 110 12.85 13.09 11.92
C ALA A 110 13.85 12.08 11.33
N LEU A 111 13.76 11.81 10.02
CA LEU A 111 14.70 10.91 9.33
C LEU A 111 16.15 11.43 9.39
N ARG A 112 16.37 12.74 9.16
CA ARG A 112 17.70 13.35 9.24
C ARG A 112 18.27 13.38 10.67
N GLY A 113 17.40 13.46 11.67
CA GLY A 113 17.77 13.54 13.08
C GLY A 113 18.21 12.21 13.71
N HIS A 114 18.04 11.09 13.01
CA HIS A 114 18.36 9.75 13.51
C HIS A 114 19.47 9.11 12.66
N ARG A 115 20.31 8.29 13.30
CA ARG A 115 21.32 7.51 12.57
C ARG A 115 20.66 6.38 11.78
N PRO A 116 21.25 5.92 10.66
CA PRO A 116 20.65 4.87 9.83
C PRO A 116 20.31 3.58 10.59
N GLU A 117 21.11 3.21 11.59
CA GLU A 117 20.89 2.05 12.45
C GLU A 117 19.77 2.23 13.50
N GLU A 118 19.34 3.46 13.74
CA GLU A 118 18.25 3.82 14.67
C GLU A 118 16.89 3.91 13.96
N ILE A 119 16.88 3.79 12.63
CA ILE A 119 15.68 3.86 11.79
C ILE A 119 15.26 2.45 11.44
N GLY A 120 14.04 2.07 11.80
CA GLY A 120 13.40 0.81 11.43
C GLY A 120 12.21 1.06 10.51
N VAL A 121 12.09 0.26 9.44
CA VAL A 121 11.02 0.39 8.45
C VAL A 121 10.29 -0.92 8.31
N ILE A 122 8.98 -0.88 8.52
CA ILE A 122 8.07 -2.00 8.25
C ILE A 122 7.21 -1.56 7.08
N ALA A 123 7.69 -1.86 5.86
CA ALA A 123 6.94 -1.62 4.62
C ALA A 123 5.79 -2.62 4.49
N SER A 124 4.92 -2.47 3.48
CA SER A 124 3.79 -3.39 3.30
C SER A 124 3.71 -4.00 1.91
N PRO A 125 3.48 -5.32 1.81
CA PRO A 125 3.14 -5.97 0.55
C PRO A 125 1.76 -5.58 -0.03
N GLN A 126 1.00 -4.70 0.64
CA GLN A 126 -0.19 -4.03 0.11
C GLN A 126 0.15 -2.82 -0.78
N MET A 127 1.39 -2.34 -0.72
CA MET A 127 1.87 -1.21 -1.51
C MET A 127 2.14 -1.61 -2.97
N ALA A 128 2.01 -0.64 -3.88
CA ALA A 128 2.34 -0.85 -5.27
C ALA A 128 3.86 -0.98 -5.48
N ASN A 129 4.28 -1.61 -6.58
CA ASN A 129 5.70 -1.71 -6.91
C ASN A 129 6.37 -0.34 -7.01
N GLU A 130 5.64 0.69 -7.47
CA GLU A 130 6.11 2.07 -7.55
C GLU A 130 6.40 2.64 -6.16
N ASP A 131 5.47 2.47 -5.21
CA ASP A 131 5.66 2.92 -3.82
C ASP A 131 6.86 2.20 -3.17
N LEU A 132 6.93 0.88 -3.34
CA LEU A 132 8.02 0.05 -2.81
C LEU A 132 9.37 0.48 -3.40
N PHE A 133 9.41 0.81 -4.70
CA PHE A 133 10.62 1.26 -5.36
C PHE A 133 11.07 2.63 -4.84
N VAL A 134 10.18 3.62 -4.78
CA VAL A 134 10.54 4.95 -4.22
C VAL A 134 11.00 4.82 -2.77
N LEU A 135 10.33 3.98 -1.97
CA LEU A 135 10.75 3.70 -0.60
C LEU A 135 12.15 3.10 -0.58
N ARG A 136 12.44 2.06 -1.38
CA ARG A 136 13.80 1.50 -1.46
C ARG A 136 14.83 2.58 -1.78
N ARG A 137 14.59 3.43 -2.78
CA ARG A 137 15.53 4.50 -3.17
C ARG A 137 15.77 5.48 -2.01
N LEU A 138 14.73 5.80 -1.25
CA LEU A 138 14.81 6.63 -0.05
C LEU A 138 15.67 5.98 1.04
N LEU A 139 15.44 4.69 1.32
CA LEU A 139 16.21 3.94 2.31
C LEU A 139 17.66 3.74 1.90
N ASP A 140 17.91 3.51 0.61
CA ASP A 140 19.27 3.40 0.07
C ASP A 140 20.02 4.74 0.20
N HIS A 141 19.36 5.88 -0.07
CA HIS A 141 19.91 7.22 0.15
C HIS A 141 20.28 7.46 1.64
N LEU A 142 19.39 7.06 2.55
CA LEU A 142 19.59 7.17 4.00
C LEU A 142 20.49 6.06 4.58
N ARG A 143 20.89 5.07 3.78
CA ARG A 143 21.64 3.87 4.21
C ARG A 143 20.96 3.05 5.31
N VAL A 144 19.62 3.04 5.32
CA VAL A 144 18.83 2.28 6.30
C VAL A 144 18.78 0.81 5.90
N LEU A 145 19.36 -0.06 6.74
CA LEU A 145 19.37 -1.51 6.54
C LEU A 145 18.19 -2.22 7.21
N GLN A 146 17.60 -1.60 8.24
CA GLN A 146 16.57 -2.21 9.08
C GLN A 146 15.21 -2.10 8.39
N ARG A 147 14.97 -2.99 7.42
CA ARG A 147 13.76 -2.98 6.59
C ARG A 147 13.23 -4.38 6.32
N ASP A 148 11.92 -4.53 6.44
CA ASP A 148 11.20 -5.74 6.09
C ASP A 148 9.75 -5.39 5.77
N THR A 149 9.02 -6.33 5.17
CA THR A 149 7.60 -6.21 4.85
C THR A 149 6.76 -7.28 5.56
N ARG A 150 7.40 -8.27 6.18
CA ARG A 150 6.73 -9.47 6.69
C ARG A 150 6.19 -9.24 8.10
N VAL A 151 4.91 -8.87 8.18
CA VAL A 151 4.13 -8.89 9.42
C VAL A 151 3.17 -10.07 9.37
N LEU A 152 3.33 -11.02 10.29
CA LEU A 152 2.49 -12.21 10.33
C LEU A 152 1.07 -11.84 10.78
N PRO A 153 0.02 -12.22 10.03
CA PRO A 153 -1.35 -12.02 10.46
C PRO A 153 -1.68 -12.94 11.63
N ARG A 154 -2.58 -12.49 12.52
CA ARG A 154 -3.04 -13.29 13.67
C ARG A 154 -3.69 -14.60 13.25
N GLU A 155 -4.47 -14.55 12.17
CA GLU A 155 -5.10 -15.71 11.55
C GLU A 155 -4.43 -15.99 10.20
N PRO A 156 -3.97 -17.22 9.95
CA PRO A 156 -3.50 -17.63 8.63
C PRO A 156 -4.60 -17.44 7.58
N GLY A 157 -4.20 -17.08 6.36
CA GLY A 157 -5.15 -16.99 5.25
C GLY A 157 -5.50 -18.35 4.65
N ASP A 158 -6.74 -18.49 4.17
CA ASP A 158 -7.16 -19.67 3.40
C ASP A 158 -6.58 -19.70 1.98
N GLU A 159 -6.43 -20.90 1.41
CA GLU A 159 -5.93 -21.14 0.05
C GLU A 159 -6.81 -22.16 -0.69
N ASP A 160 -6.91 -22.00 -2.01
CA ASP A 160 -7.47 -23.00 -2.91
C ASP A 160 -6.58 -23.13 -4.17
N ASP A 161 -6.90 -24.10 -5.02
CA ASP A 161 -6.11 -24.37 -6.23
C ASP A 161 -6.32 -23.33 -7.36
N PHE A 162 -7.18 -22.31 -7.18
CA PHE A 162 -7.60 -21.43 -8.26
C PHE A 162 -7.65 -19.92 -7.95
N LEU A 163 -8.44 -19.45 -7.00
CA LEU A 163 -8.71 -18.03 -6.76
C LEU A 163 -8.12 -17.49 -5.46
N LEU A 164 -8.02 -18.32 -4.43
CA LEU A 164 -7.57 -17.93 -3.10
C LEU A 164 -6.12 -18.34 -2.89
N ARG A 165 -5.37 -17.46 -2.23
CA ARG A 165 -4.02 -17.74 -1.72
C ARG A 165 -3.97 -17.44 -0.23
N ALA A 166 -3.16 -18.21 0.50
CA ALA A 166 -2.95 -18.01 1.93
C ALA A 166 -2.28 -16.65 2.20
N ASP A 167 -1.38 -16.23 1.31
CA ASP A 167 -0.85 -14.88 1.31
C ASP A 167 -1.93 -13.87 0.88
N LYS A 168 -2.46 -13.14 1.86
CA LYS A 168 -3.49 -12.11 1.68
C LYS A 168 -2.94 -10.75 1.22
N ASN A 169 -1.71 -10.71 0.70
CA ASN A 169 -1.15 -9.51 0.12
C ASN A 169 -0.97 -9.63 -1.40
N PRO A 170 -1.29 -8.59 -2.17
CA PRO A 170 -1.23 -8.65 -3.63
C PRO A 170 0.18 -8.59 -4.20
N ASN A 171 1.17 -8.18 -3.38
CA ASN A 171 2.46 -7.77 -3.89
C ASN A 171 3.67 -8.24 -3.05
N THR A 172 3.54 -9.34 -2.28
CA THR A 172 4.67 -9.92 -1.54
C THR A 172 5.84 -10.23 -2.46
N ARG A 173 5.56 -10.86 -3.62
CA ARG A 173 6.59 -11.13 -4.62
C ARG A 173 7.22 -9.86 -5.18
N GLY A 174 6.45 -8.80 -5.36
CA GLY A 174 6.98 -7.51 -5.81
C GLY A 174 7.91 -6.89 -4.77
N ALA A 175 7.53 -6.93 -3.49
CA ALA A 175 8.35 -6.44 -2.39
C ALA A 175 9.70 -7.18 -2.27
N GLU A 176 9.69 -8.50 -2.44
CA GLU A 176 10.90 -9.33 -2.52
C GLU A 176 11.80 -8.90 -3.69
N LEU A 177 11.24 -8.79 -4.90
CA LEU A 177 12.00 -8.46 -6.11
C LEU A 177 12.54 -7.03 -6.09
N VAL A 178 11.78 -6.09 -5.51
CA VAL A 178 12.24 -4.71 -5.29
C VAL A 178 13.36 -4.67 -4.26
N GLY A 179 13.42 -5.62 -3.33
CA GLY A 179 14.46 -5.70 -2.29
C GLY A 179 14.08 -5.02 -0.98
N LEU A 180 12.79 -4.94 -0.66
CA LEU A 180 12.30 -4.55 0.67
C LEU A 180 12.11 -5.77 1.58
N VAL A 181 13.16 -6.57 1.64
CA VAL A 181 13.33 -7.70 2.55
C VAL A 181 14.60 -7.45 3.37
N PRO A 182 14.82 -8.19 4.48
CA PRO A 182 16.03 -8.02 5.26
C PRO A 182 17.27 -8.22 4.38
N VAL A 183 18.13 -7.20 4.39
CA VAL A 183 19.42 -7.21 3.70
C VAL A 183 20.51 -7.71 4.64
N SER A 184 21.70 -7.99 4.13
CA SER A 184 22.84 -8.37 4.98
C SER A 184 23.09 -7.32 6.08
N GLY A 185 23.05 -7.72 7.34
CA GLY A 185 23.19 -6.84 8.51
C GLY A 185 21.90 -6.10 8.93
N GLY A 186 20.81 -6.25 8.17
CA GLY A 186 19.47 -5.77 8.52
C GLY A 186 18.67 -6.78 9.34
N LEU A 187 17.83 -6.26 10.21
CA LEU A 187 16.86 -6.99 11.01
C LEU A 187 15.59 -7.26 10.19
N ASP A 188 14.93 -8.38 10.49
CA ASP A 188 13.57 -8.64 10.04
C ASP A 188 12.55 -7.82 10.84
N ALA A 189 11.28 -7.84 10.43
CA ALA A 189 10.23 -7.04 11.06
C ALA A 189 10.10 -7.33 12.58
N ARG A 190 10.32 -8.59 12.98
CA ARG A 190 10.31 -9.01 14.39
C ARG A 190 11.52 -8.46 15.15
N GLY A 191 12.70 -8.50 14.54
CA GLY A 191 13.92 -7.93 15.07
C GLY A 191 13.86 -6.41 15.19
N ILE A 192 13.26 -5.72 14.21
CA ILE A 192 12.96 -4.28 14.27
C ILE A 192 12.06 -3.97 15.46
N LEU A 193 10.98 -4.73 15.64
CA LEU A 193 10.07 -4.56 16.79
C LEU A 193 10.82 -4.76 18.12
N ALA A 194 11.59 -5.84 18.26
CA ALA A 194 12.37 -6.12 19.46
C ALA A 194 13.44 -5.04 19.73
N ALA A 195 14.05 -4.51 18.68
CA ALA A 195 15.02 -3.42 18.79
C ALA A 195 14.37 -2.09 19.20
N ALA A 196 13.13 -1.83 18.79
CA ALA A 196 12.34 -0.69 19.24
C ALA A 196 11.95 -0.83 20.73
N VAL A 197 11.56 -2.02 21.19
CA VAL A 197 11.35 -2.30 22.63
C VAL A 197 12.62 -1.99 23.44
N GLN A 198 13.79 -2.32 22.89
CA GLN A 198 15.09 -2.04 23.51
C GLN A 198 15.61 -0.62 23.27
N LYS A 199 14.82 0.27 22.64
CA LYS A 199 15.18 1.65 22.30
C LYS A 199 16.43 1.78 21.42
N ARG A 200 16.77 0.72 20.68
CA ARG A 200 17.82 0.73 19.64
C ARG A 200 17.28 1.26 18.32
N ILE A 201 16.02 0.95 18.00
CA ILE A 201 15.25 1.64 16.96
C ILE A 201 14.47 2.77 17.63
N LYS A 202 14.73 3.99 17.19
CA LYS A 202 14.15 5.22 17.75
C LYS A 202 13.18 5.88 16.78
N LEU A 203 13.37 5.69 15.47
CA LEU A 203 12.38 6.06 14.46
C LEU A 203 11.82 4.79 13.84
N LEU A 204 10.51 4.60 13.96
CA LEU A 204 9.79 3.51 13.30
C LEU A 204 8.87 4.07 12.22
N TRP A 205 9.07 3.66 10.96
CA TRP A 205 8.15 3.99 9.87
C TRP A 205 7.37 2.75 9.45
N VAL A 206 6.07 2.75 9.74
CA VAL A 206 5.15 1.64 9.44
C VAL A 206 4.25 2.01 8.28
N PHE A 207 4.20 1.16 7.27
CA PHE A 207 3.34 1.32 6.10
C PHE A 207 2.20 0.31 6.16
N GLN A 208 0.95 0.76 6.04
CA GLN A 208 -0.29 0.00 5.88
C GLN A 208 -0.58 -1.19 6.83
N HIS A 209 0.32 -1.52 7.75
CA HIS A 209 0.15 -2.55 8.76
C HIS A 209 -0.46 -1.99 10.02
N ASP A 210 -1.50 -2.66 10.54
CA ASP A 210 -1.80 -2.57 11.96
C ASP A 210 -1.00 -3.63 12.72
N LEU A 211 0.10 -3.22 13.34
CA LEU A 211 0.94 -4.10 14.13
C LEU A 211 0.19 -4.71 15.31
N LEU A 212 -0.84 -4.04 15.84
CA LEU A 212 -1.67 -4.58 16.92
C LEU A 212 -2.61 -5.69 16.45
N ALA A 213 -2.92 -5.74 15.15
CA ALA A 213 -3.68 -6.84 14.55
C ALA A 213 -2.79 -8.01 14.08
N SER A 214 -1.48 -7.92 14.28
CA SER A 214 -0.54 -9.00 13.94
C SER A 214 -0.64 -10.20 14.89
N ALA A 215 0.12 -11.25 14.59
CA ALA A 215 0.33 -12.38 15.48
C ALA A 215 1.30 -12.09 16.65
N TRP A 216 1.89 -10.90 16.72
CA TRP A 216 2.81 -10.55 17.81
C TRP A 216 2.05 -10.23 19.10
N PRO A 217 2.66 -10.47 20.28
CA PRO A 217 2.05 -10.09 21.55
C PRO A 217 1.76 -8.57 21.59
N GLU A 218 0.51 -8.18 21.87
CA GLU A 218 0.09 -6.77 21.87
C GLU A 218 0.91 -5.93 22.85
N SER A 219 1.30 -6.49 24.00
CA SER A 219 2.15 -5.83 24.99
C SER A 219 3.52 -5.44 24.42
N GLU A 220 4.12 -6.28 23.58
CA GLU A 220 5.39 -5.98 22.93
C GLU A 220 5.23 -4.94 21.83
N VAL A 221 4.14 -4.99 21.07
CA VAL A 221 3.83 -3.97 20.06
C VAL A 221 3.64 -2.60 20.72
N HIS A 222 2.90 -2.55 21.84
CA HIS A 222 2.78 -1.32 22.63
C HIS A 222 4.14 -0.83 23.14
N ALA A 223 4.96 -1.72 23.69
CA ALA A 223 6.30 -1.36 24.18
C ALA A 223 7.21 -0.85 23.06
N ALA A 224 7.13 -1.43 21.85
CA ALA A 224 7.89 -0.99 20.69
C ALA A 224 7.46 0.40 20.21
N LEU A 225 6.15 0.63 20.06
CA LEU A 225 5.61 1.91 19.63
C LEU A 225 5.88 3.03 20.65
N ALA A 226 5.86 2.72 21.95
CA ALA A 226 6.21 3.67 23.02
C ALA A 226 7.73 3.84 23.20
N GLY A 227 8.53 2.86 22.78
CA GLY A 227 9.99 2.90 22.87
C GLY A 227 10.63 3.77 21.78
N ALA A 228 9.96 3.94 20.64
CA ALA A 228 10.39 4.81 19.56
C ALA A 228 10.13 6.29 19.89
N GLU A 229 11.15 7.14 19.70
CA GLU A 229 11.07 8.60 19.82
C GLU A 229 10.18 9.21 18.72
N CYS A 230 10.10 8.56 17.56
CA CYS A 230 9.22 8.94 16.47
C CYS A 230 8.60 7.71 15.81
N VAL A 231 7.30 7.77 15.55
CA VAL A 231 6.54 6.74 14.83
C VAL A 231 5.84 7.44 13.69
N ILE A 232 6.17 7.05 12.46
CA ILE A 232 5.52 7.53 11.25
C ILE A 232 4.62 6.41 10.75
N PHE A 233 3.33 6.69 10.61
CA PHE A 233 2.38 5.78 9.98
C PHE A 233 1.98 6.30 8.62
N GLN A 234 2.14 5.50 7.57
CA GLN A 234 1.66 5.81 6.23
C GLN A 234 0.66 4.74 5.78
N GLY A 235 -0.61 5.12 5.60
CA GLY A 235 -1.65 4.14 5.25
C GLY A 235 -2.99 4.77 4.88
N THR A 236 -3.93 3.92 4.50
CA THR A 236 -5.23 4.34 3.94
C THR A 236 -6.30 4.58 5.02
N ASN A 237 -6.28 3.79 6.09
CA ASN A 237 -7.30 3.76 7.13
C ASN A 237 -6.64 3.85 8.52
N ALA A 238 -7.37 4.42 9.46
CA ALA A 238 -6.99 4.49 10.86
C ALA A 238 -6.93 3.08 11.46
N SER A 239 -5.97 2.87 12.34
CA SER A 239 -5.66 1.59 12.95
C SER A 239 -5.15 1.77 14.37
N GLY A 240 -4.97 0.67 15.11
CA GLY A 240 -4.36 0.73 16.43
C GLY A 240 -2.92 1.28 16.39
N THR A 241 -2.21 1.03 15.29
CA THR A 241 -0.87 1.56 15.03
C THR A 241 -0.90 3.05 14.70
N SER A 242 -1.79 3.50 13.81
CA SER A 242 -1.87 4.92 13.44
C SER A 242 -2.28 5.81 14.62
N ALA A 243 -3.10 5.29 15.54
CA ALA A 243 -3.51 6.00 16.76
C ALA A 243 -2.34 6.30 17.72
N ARG A 244 -1.20 5.62 17.54
CA ARG A 244 0.03 5.79 18.35
C ARG A 244 1.14 6.47 17.55
N ALA A 245 0.87 6.89 16.31
CA ALA A 245 1.85 7.53 15.47
C ALA A 245 2.03 9.01 15.84
N HIS A 246 3.26 9.46 15.75
CA HIS A 246 3.64 10.87 15.87
C HIS A 246 3.32 11.64 14.59
N LEU A 247 3.47 10.99 13.44
CA LEU A 247 3.11 11.52 12.12
C LEU A 247 2.23 10.52 11.39
N VAL A 248 1.12 10.99 10.81
CA VAL A 248 0.22 10.18 9.98
C VAL A 248 0.16 10.75 8.57
N LEU A 249 0.55 9.94 7.60
CA LEU A 249 0.63 10.26 6.18
C LEU A 249 -0.48 9.51 5.41
N PRO A 250 -1.62 10.15 5.08
CA PRO A 250 -2.75 9.47 4.45
C PRO A 250 -2.40 9.04 3.01
N SER A 251 -2.44 7.73 2.77
CA SER A 251 -2.21 7.15 1.45
C SER A 251 -3.53 6.93 0.71
N ALA A 252 -3.49 7.13 -0.61
CA ALA A 252 -4.57 6.78 -1.52
C ALA A 252 -4.75 5.25 -1.59
N ALA A 253 -5.99 4.79 -1.70
CA ALA A 253 -6.30 3.38 -1.90
C ALA A 253 -5.97 2.96 -3.35
N TYR A 254 -5.79 1.65 -3.62
CA TYR A 254 -5.49 1.15 -4.98
C TYR A 254 -6.52 1.57 -6.05
N ALA A 255 -7.75 1.90 -5.65
CA ALA A 255 -8.80 2.40 -6.54
C ALA A 255 -8.65 3.88 -6.91
N GLU A 256 -7.71 4.60 -6.30
CA GLU A 256 -7.60 6.07 -6.33
C GLU A 256 -6.35 6.56 -7.07
N TYR A 257 -5.46 5.66 -7.48
CA TYR A 257 -4.25 5.98 -8.24
C TYR A 257 -3.85 4.83 -9.17
N ASP A 258 -2.88 5.08 -10.05
CA ASP A 258 -2.31 4.08 -10.94
C ASP A 258 -1.08 3.42 -10.31
N GLY A 259 -0.93 2.12 -10.47
CA GLY A 259 0.25 1.40 -9.99
C GLY A 259 0.29 -0.03 -10.50
N THR A 260 1.25 -0.80 -10.02
CA THR A 260 1.39 -2.21 -10.37
C THR A 260 1.54 -3.11 -9.15
N PHE A 261 1.00 -4.32 -9.27
CA PHE A 261 1.26 -5.43 -8.36
C PHE A 261 1.93 -6.57 -9.11
N THR A 262 2.73 -7.34 -8.39
CA THR A 262 3.40 -8.56 -8.86
C THR A 262 2.81 -9.74 -8.09
N SER A 263 2.05 -10.59 -8.77
CA SER A 263 1.41 -11.76 -8.16
C SER A 263 2.42 -12.78 -7.65
N PHE A 264 1.96 -13.78 -6.89
CA PHE A 264 2.81 -14.87 -6.41
C PHE A 264 3.53 -15.63 -7.55
N GLU A 265 2.96 -15.65 -8.76
CA GLU A 265 3.56 -16.28 -9.94
C GLU A 265 4.65 -15.40 -10.58
N GLY A 266 4.77 -14.15 -10.16
CA GLY A 266 5.66 -13.16 -10.78
C GLY A 266 5.01 -12.40 -11.94
N ARG A 267 3.68 -12.40 -12.07
CA ARG A 267 3.00 -11.61 -13.10
C ARG A 267 2.80 -10.17 -12.61
N VAL A 268 3.44 -9.22 -13.29
CA VAL A 268 3.28 -7.79 -13.07
C VAL A 268 2.02 -7.30 -13.80
N GLN A 269 1.11 -6.66 -13.07
CA GLN A 269 -0.19 -6.21 -13.59
C GLN A 269 -0.49 -4.79 -13.14
N ARG A 270 -1.00 -3.96 -14.05
CA ARG A 270 -1.38 -2.58 -13.76
C ARG A 270 -2.80 -2.50 -13.21
N PHE A 271 -2.96 -1.87 -12.05
CA PHE A 271 -4.23 -1.32 -11.62
C PHE A 271 -4.34 0.15 -12.04
N ARG A 272 -5.57 0.58 -12.32
CA ARG A 272 -5.84 1.96 -12.77
C ARG A 272 -6.75 2.68 -11.80
N ALA A 273 -6.54 3.98 -11.66
CA ALA A 273 -7.39 4.85 -10.87
C ALA A 273 -8.84 4.79 -11.39
N ALA A 274 -9.76 4.44 -10.50
CA ALA A 274 -11.21 4.44 -10.72
C ALA A 274 -11.89 5.68 -10.11
N LEU A 275 -11.21 6.32 -9.16
CA LEU A 275 -11.64 7.45 -8.35
C LEU A 275 -10.48 8.45 -8.21
N PRO A 276 -10.75 9.73 -7.92
CA PRO A 276 -9.75 10.60 -7.31
C PRO A 276 -9.46 10.15 -5.86
N PRO A 277 -8.27 10.46 -5.31
CA PRO A 277 -7.98 10.27 -3.89
C PRO A 277 -9.00 10.93 -2.97
N LEU A 278 -9.22 10.31 -1.80
CA LEU A 278 -10.17 10.83 -0.81
C LEU A 278 -9.52 11.91 0.05
N GLY A 279 -10.16 13.08 0.12
CA GLY A 279 -9.63 14.23 0.86
C GLY A 279 -8.28 14.68 0.30
N GLU A 280 -7.29 14.80 1.17
CA GLU A 280 -5.91 15.15 0.86
C GLU A 280 -5.00 13.92 0.77
N ALA A 281 -5.54 12.70 0.75
CA ALA A 281 -4.72 11.49 0.59
C ALA A 281 -3.94 11.53 -0.74
N LEU A 282 -2.70 11.02 -0.72
CA LEU A 282 -1.83 10.99 -1.91
C LEU A 282 -1.36 9.57 -2.23
N PRO A 283 -1.03 9.24 -3.48
CA PRO A 283 -0.34 7.99 -3.82
C PRO A 283 0.92 7.81 -2.97
N GLY A 284 1.22 6.57 -2.56
CA GLY A 284 2.34 6.29 -1.67
C GLY A 284 3.69 6.78 -2.20
N TRP A 285 3.96 6.54 -3.48
CA TRP A 285 5.14 6.99 -4.20
C TRP A 285 5.28 8.52 -4.21
N GLU A 286 4.17 9.27 -4.23
CA GLU A 286 4.20 10.73 -4.25
C GLU A 286 4.57 11.28 -2.87
N ILE A 287 4.01 10.69 -1.80
CA ILE A 287 4.38 11.01 -0.41
C ILE A 287 5.88 10.79 -0.21
N LEU A 288 6.37 9.62 -0.62
CA LEU A 288 7.78 9.26 -0.51
C LEU A 288 8.68 10.16 -1.35
N ALA A 289 8.23 10.55 -2.55
CA ALA A 289 8.93 11.52 -3.39
C ALA A 289 9.03 12.90 -2.73
N ARG A 290 7.96 13.39 -2.10
CA ARG A 290 7.98 14.64 -1.33
C ARG A 290 8.99 14.59 -0.17
N VAL A 291 9.01 13.49 0.57
CA VAL A 291 9.99 13.26 1.65
C VAL A 291 11.42 13.20 1.10
N GLY A 292 11.66 12.48 0.00
CA GLY A 292 12.97 12.43 -0.65
C GLY A 292 13.47 13.80 -1.11
N ARG A 293 12.59 14.65 -1.68
CA ARG A 293 12.93 16.05 -2.03
C ARG A 293 13.26 16.90 -0.81
N ALA A 294 12.50 16.77 0.28
CA ALA A 294 12.77 17.48 1.53
C ALA A 294 14.08 17.04 2.22
N LEU A 295 14.52 15.81 1.93
CA LEU A 295 15.83 15.29 2.32
C LEU A 295 16.96 15.69 1.35
N GLU A 296 16.66 16.41 0.26
CA GLU A 296 17.60 16.81 -0.78
C GLU A 296 18.28 15.60 -1.46
N ALA A 297 17.56 14.48 -1.53
CA ALA A 297 18.07 13.27 -2.15
C ALA A 297 18.17 13.44 -3.67
N ASP A 298 19.36 13.23 -4.22
CA ASP A 298 19.60 13.35 -5.66
C ASP A 298 19.28 12.04 -6.41
N ASP A 299 17.99 11.78 -6.56
CA ASP A 299 17.48 10.70 -7.41
C ASP A 299 16.28 11.22 -8.24
N PRO A 300 16.27 11.03 -9.58
CA PRO A 300 15.14 11.43 -10.42
C PRO A 300 13.80 10.85 -9.98
N VAL A 301 13.77 9.70 -9.29
CA VAL A 301 12.52 9.08 -8.83
C VAL A 301 11.75 10.00 -7.87
N PHE A 302 12.44 10.85 -7.09
CA PHE A 302 11.80 11.79 -6.18
C PHE A 302 11.21 13.00 -6.91
N ARG A 303 11.39 13.11 -8.22
CA ARG A 303 10.76 14.11 -9.11
C ARG A 303 9.73 13.46 -10.04
N ALA A 304 9.32 12.22 -9.76
CA ALA A 304 8.24 11.57 -10.50
C ALA A 304 6.95 12.40 -10.38
N GLU A 305 6.26 12.59 -11.51
CA GLU A 305 4.98 13.31 -11.60
C GLU A 305 3.80 12.34 -11.74
N ARG A 306 4.08 11.09 -12.12
CA ARG A 306 3.11 10.02 -12.33
C ARG A 306 3.76 8.70 -11.94
N ALA A 307 2.94 7.74 -11.51
CA ALA A 307 3.40 6.40 -11.12
C ALA A 307 4.27 5.72 -12.20
N GLU A 308 3.96 5.94 -13.48
CA GLU A 308 4.74 5.41 -14.60
C GLU A 308 6.22 5.84 -14.57
N HIS A 309 6.54 7.03 -14.07
CA HIS A 309 7.94 7.49 -13.97
C HIS A 309 8.70 6.66 -12.92
N ALA A 310 8.06 6.37 -11.78
CA ALA A 310 8.63 5.48 -10.77
C ALA A 310 8.76 4.04 -11.29
N PHE A 311 7.75 3.54 -12.03
CA PHE A 311 7.81 2.21 -12.65
C PHE A 311 8.93 2.09 -13.69
N ASN A 312 9.16 3.12 -14.50
CA ASN A 312 10.28 3.13 -15.45
C ASN A 312 11.63 3.13 -14.73
N GLY A 313 11.76 3.86 -13.62
CA GLY A 313 12.92 3.80 -12.75
C GLY A 313 13.14 2.39 -12.17
N LEU A 314 12.06 1.74 -11.73
CA LEU A 314 12.08 0.35 -11.25
C LEU A 314 12.58 -0.61 -12.35
N ALA A 315 12.00 -0.54 -13.54
CA ALA A 315 12.37 -1.39 -14.68
C ALA A 315 13.82 -1.19 -15.14
N ALA A 316 14.37 0.02 -14.96
CA ALA A 316 15.77 0.31 -15.24
C ALA A 316 16.73 -0.20 -14.15
N ALA A 317 16.31 -0.15 -12.88
CA ALA A 317 17.18 -0.45 -11.74
C ALA A 317 17.10 -1.89 -11.23
N VAL A 318 16.00 -2.62 -11.50
CA VAL A 318 15.77 -3.96 -10.97
C VAL A 318 15.70 -4.98 -12.12
N PRO A 319 16.68 -5.90 -12.24
CA PRO A 319 16.79 -6.82 -13.37
C PRO A 319 15.54 -7.65 -13.69
N ALA A 320 14.79 -8.06 -12.66
CA ALA A 320 13.55 -8.82 -12.82
C ALA A 320 12.48 -8.05 -13.62
N PHE A 321 12.47 -6.72 -13.54
CA PHE A 321 11.53 -5.83 -14.23
C PHE A 321 12.08 -5.30 -15.57
N ALA A 322 13.28 -5.72 -15.99
CA ALA A 322 13.93 -5.18 -17.19
C ALA A 322 13.06 -5.38 -18.45
N GLY A 323 12.90 -4.29 -19.21
CA GLY A 323 12.09 -4.26 -20.44
C GLY A 323 10.58 -4.18 -20.21
N LEU A 324 10.09 -4.13 -18.96
CA LEU A 324 8.69 -3.84 -18.67
C LEU A 324 8.42 -2.34 -18.76
N SER A 325 7.22 -2.00 -19.18
CA SER A 325 6.67 -0.63 -19.17
C SER A 325 5.16 -0.73 -19.03
N TYR A 326 4.49 0.33 -18.55
CA TYR A 326 3.02 0.35 -18.48
C TYR A 326 2.34 0.01 -19.82
N ARG A 327 2.96 0.42 -20.92
CA ARG A 327 2.49 0.06 -22.27
C ARG A 327 2.64 -1.43 -22.56
N ALA A 328 3.81 -2.01 -22.25
CA ALA A 328 4.09 -3.42 -22.50
C ALA A 328 3.23 -4.36 -21.64
N LEU A 329 2.90 -3.97 -20.40
CA LEU A 329 2.03 -4.76 -19.52
C LEU A 329 0.63 -5.00 -20.11
N GLY A 330 0.14 -4.07 -20.95
CA GLY A 330 -1.20 -4.17 -21.53
C GLY A 330 -2.29 -4.30 -20.47
N ASP A 331 -3.31 -5.11 -20.77
CA ASP A 331 -4.42 -5.36 -19.85
C ASP A 331 -4.28 -6.63 -19.01
N THR A 332 -3.39 -7.55 -19.41
CA THR A 332 -3.25 -8.88 -18.78
C THR A 332 -1.95 -9.04 -18.00
N GLY A 333 -1.05 -8.05 -18.07
CA GLY A 333 0.25 -8.09 -17.43
C GLY A 333 1.25 -9.01 -18.11
N LEU A 334 2.50 -8.94 -17.64
CA LEU A 334 3.63 -9.74 -18.13
C LEU A 334 4.37 -10.38 -16.95
N MET A 335 5.05 -11.49 -17.21
CA MET A 335 5.91 -12.12 -16.22
C MET A 335 7.18 -11.29 -16.01
N VAL A 336 7.67 -11.24 -14.78
CA VAL A 336 9.05 -10.83 -14.51
C VAL A 336 10.02 -11.80 -15.17
N ARG A 337 11.26 -11.35 -15.40
CA ARG A 337 12.33 -12.21 -15.90
C ARG A 337 12.74 -13.20 -14.80
N SER A 338 12.94 -14.45 -15.19
CA SER A 338 13.46 -15.54 -14.34
C SER A 338 14.94 -15.38 -14.06
#